data_AF-A0A4Y2NVV1-F1
#
_entry.id   AF-A0A4Y2NVV1-F1
#
_cell.length_a   1.000
_cell.length_b   1.000
_cell.length_c   1.000
_cell.angle_alpha   90.00
_cell.angle_beta   90.00
_cell.angle_gamma   90.00
#
_symmetry.space_group_name_H-M   'P 1'
#
loop_
_entity.id
_entity.type
_entity.pdbx_description
1 polymer ?
#
loop_
_entity_poly.entity_id
_entity_poly.type
_entity_poly.pdbx_seq_one_letter_code
_entity_poly.pdbx_strand_id
1 'polypeptide(L)'
;MRLGLHSTPVVGDRCGVSDRAMAAIASSVLHDFGLITSNNSDLVVAENKLRREKSKVRKDLKFQALSEAQALTLKGLYFDSRKDSTLIEERIDTKRYTRKAKKERLCFIEELGSRYITHLSPSFGAAKQISATIIGYFKGITRYLSQLLAIGCDGTSVNTG
;
A
#
# COMPACT_ATOMS: atom_id res chain seq x y z
N MET A 1 22.47 16.47 -31.06
CA MET A 1 22.60 15.62 -29.85
C MET A 1 21.43 15.95 -28.90
N ARG A 2 20.71 14.96 -28.33
CA ARG A 2 19.60 15.25 -27.39
C ARG A 2 20.07 15.05 -25.95
N LEU A 3 20.02 16.11 -25.13
CA LEU A 3 20.24 16.02 -23.68
C LEU A 3 19.12 15.19 -23.02
N GLY A 4 19.50 14.09 -22.36
CA GLY A 4 18.64 13.36 -21.43
C GLY A 4 18.62 14.05 -20.07
N LEU A 5 17.43 14.36 -19.55
CA LEU A 5 17.28 15.07 -18.27
C LEU A 5 16.67 14.11 -17.23
N HIS A 6 17.53 13.37 -16.51
CA HIS A 6 17.07 12.46 -15.44
C HIS A 6 17.15 13.09 -14.05
N SER A 7 18.23 13.80 -13.74
CA SER A 7 18.46 14.39 -12.40
C SER A 7 17.66 15.68 -12.18
N THR A 8 17.60 16.55 -13.19
CA THR A 8 16.95 17.86 -13.10
C THR A 8 15.46 17.76 -12.72
N PRO A 9 14.64 16.87 -13.34
CA PRO A 9 13.24 16.75 -12.94
C PRO A 9 13.05 16.21 -11.52
N VAL A 10 13.90 15.27 -11.08
CA VAL A 10 13.86 14.69 -9.73
C VAL A 10 14.11 15.77 -8.66
N VAL A 11 15.15 16.58 -8.87
CA VAL A 11 15.49 17.68 -7.95
C VAL A 11 14.40 18.74 -7.95
N GLY A 12 13.87 19.10 -9.12
CA GLY A 12 12.78 20.06 -9.23
C GLY A 12 11.52 19.63 -8.46
N ASP A 13 11.17 18.34 -8.53
CA ASP A 13 10.08 17.76 -7.73
C ASP A 13 10.36 17.79 -6.23
N ARG A 14 11.56 17.39 -5.82
CA ARG A 14 11.95 17.37 -4.41
C ARG A 14 11.92 18.76 -3.77
N CYS A 15 12.35 19.77 -4.51
CA CYS A 15 12.45 21.15 -4.03
C CYS A 15 11.18 21.98 -4.28
N GLY A 16 10.14 21.42 -4.91
CA GLY A 16 8.89 22.12 -5.21
C GLY A 16 9.04 23.28 -6.22
N VAL A 17 10.07 23.23 -7.07
CA VAL A 17 10.38 24.30 -8.03
C VAL A 17 9.44 24.21 -9.24
N SER A 18 9.00 25.36 -9.77
CA SER A 18 8.18 25.41 -10.97
C SER A 18 8.97 24.94 -12.20
N ASP A 19 8.29 24.28 -13.15
CA ASP A 19 8.95 23.73 -14.33
C ASP A 19 9.64 24.82 -15.17
N ARG A 20 9.03 26.02 -15.23
CA ARG A 20 9.60 27.21 -15.89
C ARG A 20 10.88 27.70 -15.22
N ALA A 21 10.89 27.82 -13.88
CA ALA A 21 12.07 28.24 -13.14
C ALA A 21 13.21 27.22 -13.28
N MET A 22 12.89 25.93 -13.16
CA MET A 22 13.86 24.84 -13.33
C MET A 22 14.47 24.82 -14.74
N ALA A 23 13.65 25.06 -15.77
CA ALA A 23 14.10 25.14 -17.15
C ALA A 23 15.02 26.35 -17.42
N ALA A 24 14.71 27.50 -16.83
CA ALA A 24 15.56 28.69 -16.90
C ALA A 24 16.91 28.48 -16.20
N ILE A 25 16.90 27.91 -14.99
CA ILE A 25 18.12 27.57 -14.24
C ILE A 25 18.98 26.59 -15.05
N ALA A 26 18.38 25.50 -15.54
CA ALA A 26 19.12 24.50 -16.33
C ALA A 26 19.71 25.10 -17.61
N SER A 27 18.97 25.98 -18.30
CA SER A 27 19.47 26.66 -19.50
C SER A 27 20.57 27.67 -19.17
N SER A 28 20.46 28.44 -18.08
CA SER A 28 21.51 29.37 -17.63
C SER A 28 22.81 28.63 -17.34
N VAL A 29 22.74 27.51 -16.61
CA VAL A 29 23.91 26.68 -16.32
C VAL A 29 24.56 26.18 -17.61
N LEU A 30 23.77 25.70 -18.58
CA LEU A 30 24.32 25.29 -19.88
C LEU A 30 24.99 26.45 -20.65
N HIS A 31 24.50 27.68 -20.46
CA HIS A 31 25.10 28.87 -21.08
C HIS A 31 26.44 29.22 -20.45
N ASP A 32 26.52 29.18 -19.12
CA ASP A 32 27.75 29.43 -18.37
C ASP A 32 28.85 28.41 -18.71
N PHE A 33 28.46 27.16 -19.01
CA PHE A 33 29.38 26.13 -19.50
C PHE A 33 29.67 26.20 -21.02
N GLY A 34 29.14 27.19 -21.73
CA GLY A 34 29.35 27.37 -23.18
C GLY A 34 28.72 26.29 -24.06
N LEU A 35 27.84 25.45 -23.49
CA LEU A 35 27.13 24.39 -24.20
C LEU A 35 25.94 24.94 -25.01
N ILE A 36 25.38 26.06 -24.57
CA ILE A 36 24.49 26.89 -25.37
C ILE A 36 25.15 28.25 -25.58
N THR A 37 24.99 28.80 -26.78
CA THR A 37 25.44 30.15 -27.15
C THR A 37 24.31 30.86 -27.88
N SER A 38 24.46 32.16 -28.14
CA SER A 38 23.49 32.90 -28.95
C SER A 38 23.25 32.26 -30.33
N ASN A 39 24.27 31.59 -30.87
CA ASN A 39 24.25 31.01 -32.21
C ASN A 39 23.89 29.50 -32.19
N ASN A 40 23.88 28.86 -31.01
CA ASN A 40 23.56 27.45 -30.87
C ASN A 40 22.66 27.22 -29.65
N SER A 41 21.37 26.97 -29.93
CA SER A 41 20.31 26.77 -28.94
C SER A 41 19.78 25.34 -28.89
N ASP A 42 20.43 24.39 -29.55
CA ASP A 42 19.97 23.00 -29.66
C ASP A 42 19.81 22.30 -28.30
N LEU A 43 20.59 22.74 -27.31
CA LEU A 43 20.65 22.16 -25.98
C LEU A 43 19.78 22.89 -24.96
N VAL A 44 19.09 23.98 -25.35
CA VAL A 44 18.21 24.74 -24.45
C VAL A 44 17.16 23.83 -23.81
N VAL A 45 16.97 23.99 -22.50
CA VAL A 45 15.97 23.24 -21.74
C VAL A 45 14.67 24.03 -21.77
N ALA A 46 13.74 23.62 -22.65
CA ALA A 46 12.40 24.17 -22.66
C ALA A 46 11.55 23.60 -21.52
N GLU A 47 10.60 24.40 -21.00
CA GLU A 47 9.64 23.96 -19.98
C GLU A 47 8.89 22.69 -20.40
N ASN A 48 8.40 22.64 -21.64
CA ASN A 48 7.71 21.47 -22.18
C ASN A 48 8.58 20.20 -22.20
N LYS A 49 9.91 20.37 -22.38
CA LYS A 49 10.86 19.25 -22.34
C LYS A 49 11.00 18.75 -20.90
N LEU A 50 11.17 19.66 -19.95
CA LEU A 50 11.28 19.32 -18.53
C LEU A 50 10.00 18.64 -18.00
N ARG A 51 8.82 19.15 -18.37
CA ARG A 51 7.52 18.58 -18.01
C ARG A 51 7.35 17.14 -18.52
N ARG A 52 7.82 16.84 -19.73
CA ARG A 52 7.79 15.47 -20.31
C ARG A 52 8.69 14.52 -19.53
N GLU A 53 9.93 14.91 -19.27
CA GLU A 53 10.87 14.07 -18.52
C GLU A 53 10.42 13.87 -17.07
N LYS A 54 9.89 14.91 -16.44
CA LYS A 54 9.26 14.84 -15.10
C LYS A 54 8.10 13.83 -15.05
N SER A 55 7.26 13.80 -16.07
CA SER A 55 6.18 12.82 -16.18
C SER A 55 6.70 11.38 -16.27
N LYS A 56 7.78 11.14 -17.03
CA LYS A 56 8.42 9.81 -17.13
C LYS A 56 9.00 9.39 -15.77
N VAL A 57 9.83 10.24 -15.17
CA VAL A 57 10.43 10.00 -13.85
C VAL A 57 9.38 9.67 -12.80
N ARG A 58 8.27 10.44 -12.75
CA ARG A 58 7.17 10.16 -11.82
C ARG A 58 6.48 8.82 -12.08
N LYS A 59 6.34 8.41 -13.35
CA LYS A 59 5.78 7.10 -13.70
C LYS A 59 6.71 5.98 -13.26
N ASP A 60 8.01 6.12 -13.50
CA ASP A 60 9.02 5.13 -13.12
C ASP A 60 9.10 4.98 -11.59
N LEU A 61 9.12 6.09 -10.86
CA LEU A 61 9.06 6.10 -9.38
C LEU A 61 7.77 5.45 -8.85
N LYS A 62 6.62 5.73 -9.48
CA LYS A 62 5.36 5.06 -9.10
C LYS A 62 5.41 3.57 -9.38
N PHE A 63 5.97 3.15 -10.51
CA PHE A 63 6.11 1.74 -10.86
C PHE A 63 7.04 1.03 -9.89
N GLN A 64 8.16 1.64 -9.54
CA GLN A 64 9.09 1.13 -8.54
C GLN A 64 8.43 1.02 -7.16
N ALA A 65 7.72 2.05 -6.70
CA ALA A 65 7.00 2.01 -5.44
C ALA A 65 5.88 0.96 -5.43
N LEU A 66 5.16 0.78 -6.54
CA LEU A 66 4.17 -0.29 -6.69
C LEU A 66 4.82 -1.67 -6.71
N SER A 67 5.97 -1.82 -7.35
CA SER A 67 6.74 -3.06 -7.37
C SER A 67 7.29 -3.41 -5.99
N GLU A 68 7.79 -2.43 -5.23
CA GLU A 68 8.26 -2.60 -3.85
C GLU A 68 7.08 -2.94 -2.92
N ALA A 69 5.92 -2.29 -3.10
CA ALA A 69 4.71 -2.60 -2.36
C ALA A 69 4.13 -3.99 -2.72
N GLN A 70 4.26 -4.42 -3.97
CA GLN A 70 3.93 -5.79 -4.40
C GLN A 70 4.96 -6.81 -3.91
N ALA A 71 6.22 -6.39 -3.73
CA ALA A 71 7.28 -7.21 -3.13
C ALA A 71 7.11 -7.38 -1.61
N LEU A 72 6.31 -6.53 -0.94
CA LEU A 72 5.75 -6.82 0.38
C LEU A 72 4.70 -7.92 0.24
N THR A 73 5.20 -9.12 -0.03
CA THR A 73 4.39 -10.33 0.05
C THR A 73 4.14 -10.61 1.53
N LEU A 74 2.91 -11.01 1.85
CA LEU A 74 2.50 -11.33 3.21
C LEU A 74 3.36 -12.50 3.74
N LYS A 75 4.42 -12.19 4.49
CA LYS A 75 5.36 -13.19 5.02
C LYS A 75 4.93 -13.72 6.39
N GLY A 76 4.26 -12.89 7.18
CA GLY A 76 3.72 -13.29 8.47
C GLY A 76 2.31 -12.78 8.66
N LEU A 77 1.50 -13.58 9.33
CA LEU A 77 0.11 -13.28 9.63
C LEU A 77 -0.10 -13.50 11.12
N TYR A 78 -0.52 -12.47 11.83
CA TYR A 78 -0.91 -12.61 13.23
C TYR A 78 -2.41 -12.40 13.36
N PHE A 79 -3.05 -13.19 14.22
CA PHE A 79 -4.45 -12.94 14.57
C PHE A 79 -4.71 -12.92 16.07
N ASP A 80 -5.63 -12.05 16.45
CA ASP A 80 -6.11 -11.88 17.82
C ASP A 80 -7.60 -12.22 17.87
N SER A 81 -7.97 -13.07 18.83
CA SER A 81 -9.34 -13.49 19.06
C SER A 81 -9.95 -12.71 20.22
N ARG A 82 -11.19 -12.27 20.02
CA ARG A 82 -11.91 -11.51 21.02
C ARG A 82 -13.37 -11.90 21.05
N LYS A 83 -13.84 -12.19 22.26
CA LYS A 83 -15.24 -12.54 22.52
C LYS A 83 -15.95 -11.42 23.25
N ASP A 84 -16.58 -10.53 22.47
CA ASP A 84 -17.25 -9.35 23.01
C ASP A 84 -18.78 -9.53 23.06
N SER A 85 -19.41 -8.94 24.08
CA SER A 85 -20.86 -8.78 24.10
C SER A 85 -21.28 -7.75 23.05
N THR A 86 -22.11 -8.15 22.10
CA THR A 86 -22.70 -7.30 21.06
C THR A 86 -24.22 -7.30 21.21
N LEU A 87 -24.87 -6.16 20.93
CA LEU A 87 -26.32 -6.10 20.83
C LEU A 87 -26.75 -6.69 19.48
N ILE A 88 -27.63 -7.68 19.52
CA ILE A 88 -28.27 -8.26 18.34
C ILE A 88 -29.76 -7.93 18.35
N GLU A 89 -30.30 -7.65 17.17
CA GLU A 89 -31.73 -7.48 16.95
C GLU A 89 -32.35 -8.84 16.64
N GLU A 90 -33.36 -9.21 17.41
CA GLU A 90 -34.15 -10.42 17.23
C GLU A 90 -35.57 -10.02 16.87
N ARG A 91 -36.11 -10.62 15.81
CA ARG A 91 -37.50 -10.43 15.43
C ARG A 91 -38.32 -11.58 15.98
N ILE A 92 -39.28 -11.24 16.83
CA ILE A 92 -40.30 -12.16 17.32
C ILE A 92 -41.63 -11.57 16.84
N ASP A 93 -42.33 -12.33 16.01
CA ASP A 93 -43.50 -11.89 15.25
C ASP A 93 -43.23 -10.61 14.41
N THR A 94 -43.91 -9.51 14.73
CA THR A 94 -43.78 -8.19 14.09
C THR A 94 -42.90 -7.22 14.87
N LYS A 95 -42.45 -7.59 16.08
CA LYS A 95 -41.71 -6.72 16.99
C LYS A 95 -40.22 -7.02 16.96
N ARG A 96 -39.41 -5.96 17.07
CA ARG A 96 -37.94 -6.00 17.12
C ARG A 96 -37.50 -5.86 18.56
N TYR A 97 -36.76 -6.84 19.05
CA TYR A 97 -36.19 -6.84 20.39
C TYR A 97 -34.68 -6.78 20.31
N THR A 98 -34.05 -6.07 21.24
CA THR A 98 -32.60 -6.04 21.34
C THR A 98 -32.16 -6.94 22.49
N ARG A 99 -31.26 -7.89 22.22
CA ARG A 99 -30.61 -8.68 23.27
C ARG A 99 -29.09 -8.62 23.17
N LYS A 100 -28.42 -8.79 24.30
CA LYS A 100 -26.96 -8.94 24.33
C LYS A 100 -26.60 -10.40 24.03
N ALA A 101 -25.72 -10.60 23.06
CA ALA A 101 -25.14 -11.91 22.75
C ALA A 101 -23.61 -11.79 22.71
N LYS A 102 -22.91 -12.84 23.14
CA LYS A 102 -21.46 -12.91 22.97
C LYS A 102 -21.15 -13.33 21.54
N LYS A 103 -20.33 -12.56 20.84
CA LYS A 103 -19.92 -12.84 19.46
C LYS A 103 -18.41 -13.00 19.40
N GLU A 104 -17.98 -14.06 18.73
CA GLU A 104 -16.57 -14.31 18.47
C GLU A 104 -16.10 -13.43 17.31
N ARG A 105 -14.93 -12.81 17.47
CA ARG A 105 -14.29 -11.96 16.46
C ARG A 105 -12.81 -12.31 16.37
N LEU A 106 -12.31 -12.41 15.15
CA LEU A 106 -10.90 -12.60 14.85
C LEU A 106 -10.42 -11.38 14.07
N CYS A 107 -9.32 -10.77 14.51
CA CYS A 107 -8.68 -9.68 13.77
C CYS A 107 -7.37 -10.18 13.18
N PHE A 108 -7.14 -9.94 11.89
CA PHE A 108 -5.92 -10.35 11.19
C PHE A 108 -5.08 -9.14 10.82
N ILE A 109 -3.80 -9.21 11.16
CA ILE A 109 -2.79 -8.22 10.80
C ILE A 109 -1.60 -8.90 10.15
N GLU A 110 -0.90 -8.16 9.30
CA GLU A 110 0.39 -8.58 8.78
C GLU A 110 1.49 -8.43 9.84
N GLU A 111 2.27 -9.50 9.99
CA GLU A 111 3.48 -9.51 10.79
C GLU A 111 4.62 -8.97 9.92
N LEU A 112 5.21 -7.84 10.36
CA LEU A 112 5.99 -6.85 9.59
C LEU A 112 5.11 -5.73 8.99
N GLY A 113 4.97 -4.63 9.74
CA GLY A 113 4.25 -3.43 9.30
C GLY A 113 2.86 -3.26 9.91
N SER A 114 2.35 -4.26 10.63
CA SER A 114 1.09 -4.21 11.39
C SER A 114 -0.11 -3.74 10.55
N ARG A 115 -0.07 -4.03 9.25
CA ARG A 115 -1.12 -3.65 8.31
C ARG A 115 -2.36 -4.48 8.61
N TYR A 116 -3.48 -3.81 8.84
CA TYR A 116 -4.77 -4.47 9.00
C TYR A 116 -5.17 -5.18 7.70
N ILE A 117 -5.57 -6.44 7.80
CA ILE A 117 -5.99 -7.25 6.64
C ILE A 117 -7.50 -7.41 6.63
N THR A 118 -8.07 -7.97 7.71
CA THR A 118 -9.50 -8.28 7.78
C THR A 118 -9.93 -8.58 9.21
N HIS A 119 -11.24 -8.68 9.42
CA HIS A 119 -11.83 -9.31 10.60
C HIS A 119 -12.81 -10.40 10.18
N LEU A 120 -12.86 -11.49 10.95
CA LEU A 120 -13.79 -12.59 10.76
C LEU A 120 -14.69 -12.74 11.99
N SER A 121 -15.89 -13.25 11.79
CA SER A 121 -16.86 -13.53 12.86
C SER A 121 -17.30 -14.99 12.77
N PRO A 122 -16.50 -15.95 13.29
CA PRO A 122 -16.90 -17.34 13.29
C PRO A 122 -18.19 -17.53 14.10
N SER A 123 -19.03 -18.48 13.67
CA SER A 123 -20.33 -18.71 14.30
C SER A 123 -20.19 -19.16 15.77
N PHE A 124 -19.11 -19.88 16.09
CA PHE A 124 -18.75 -20.21 17.47
C PHE A 124 -17.24 -20.20 17.65
N GLY A 125 -16.80 -19.98 18.90
CA GLY A 125 -15.38 -19.94 19.29
C GLY A 125 -14.77 -21.31 19.56
N ALA A 126 -15.16 -22.34 18.81
CA ALA A 126 -14.48 -23.64 18.87
C ALA A 126 -13.32 -23.65 17.86
N ALA A 127 -12.16 -24.21 18.24
CA ALA A 127 -10.94 -24.26 17.41
C ALA A 127 -11.22 -24.75 15.98
N LYS A 128 -12.02 -25.82 15.84
CA LYS A 128 -12.41 -26.41 14.54
C LYS A 128 -13.18 -25.43 13.64
N GLN A 129 -14.05 -24.60 14.21
CA GLN A 129 -14.86 -23.65 13.45
C GLN A 129 -14.07 -22.37 13.14
N ILE A 130 -13.23 -21.93 14.07
CA ILE A 130 -12.26 -20.86 13.86
C ILE A 130 -11.36 -21.22 12.68
N SER A 131 -10.70 -22.39 12.70
CA SER A 131 -9.81 -22.83 11.62
C SER A 131 -10.54 -22.97 10.28
N ALA A 132 -11.75 -23.55 10.26
CA ALA A 132 -12.56 -23.64 9.04
C ALA A 132 -12.93 -22.26 8.47
N THR A 133 -13.24 -21.29 9.33
CA THR A 133 -13.56 -19.91 8.92
C THR A 133 -12.35 -19.22 8.31
N ILE A 134 -11.16 -19.38 8.93
CA ILE A 134 -9.89 -18.84 8.44
C ILE A 134 -9.55 -19.44 7.07
N ILE A 135 -9.55 -20.78 6.98
CA ILE A 135 -9.24 -21.50 5.74
C ILE A 135 -10.23 -21.09 4.63
N GLY A 136 -11.52 -21.00 4.95
CA GLY A 136 -12.56 -20.61 4.00
C GLY A 136 -12.33 -19.22 3.40
N TYR A 137 -11.99 -18.24 4.25
CA TYR A 137 -11.66 -16.87 3.80
C TYR A 137 -10.45 -16.87 2.87
N PHE A 138 -9.38 -17.56 3.28
CA PHE A 138 -8.12 -17.52 2.56
C PHE A 138 -8.08 -18.39 1.29
N LYS A 139 -8.96 -19.39 1.18
CA LYS A 139 -9.10 -20.21 -0.04
C LYS A 139 -9.49 -19.38 -1.28
N GLY A 140 -10.16 -18.24 -1.09
CA GLY A 140 -10.47 -17.28 -2.17
C GLY A 140 -9.35 -16.30 -2.50
N ILE A 141 -8.29 -16.24 -1.68
CA ILE A 141 -7.26 -15.18 -1.69
C ILE A 141 -5.85 -15.83 -1.82
N THR A 142 -5.79 -17.03 -2.40
CA THR A 142 -4.61 -17.92 -2.48
C THR A 142 -3.32 -17.25 -2.98
N ARG A 143 -3.40 -16.20 -3.81
CA ARG A 143 -2.23 -15.45 -4.28
C ARG A 143 -1.44 -14.78 -3.15
N TYR A 144 -2.08 -14.45 -2.02
CA TYR A 144 -1.42 -13.80 -0.88
C TYR A 144 -0.73 -14.78 0.07
N LEU A 145 -1.10 -16.07 0.07
CA LEU A 145 -0.57 -17.05 1.02
C LEU A 145 0.62 -17.85 0.50
N SER A 146 0.93 -17.80 -0.80
CA SER A 146 1.98 -18.63 -1.39
C SER A 146 3.39 -18.36 -0.86
N GLN A 147 3.61 -17.21 -0.21
CA GLN A 147 4.88 -16.84 0.41
C GLN A 147 4.76 -16.62 1.93
N LEU A 148 3.66 -17.08 2.54
CA LEU A 148 3.49 -16.98 3.99
C LEU A 148 4.46 -17.95 4.68
N LEU A 149 5.28 -17.43 5.59
CA LEU A 149 6.30 -18.18 6.32
C LEU A 149 5.85 -18.53 7.74
N ALA A 150 5.02 -17.68 8.36
CA ALA A 150 4.58 -17.86 9.73
C ALA A 150 3.13 -17.41 9.93
N ILE A 151 2.43 -18.11 10.82
CA ILE A 151 1.15 -17.66 11.38
C ILE A 151 1.31 -17.60 12.89
N GLY A 152 1.15 -16.42 13.46
CA GLY A 152 1.03 -16.19 14.88
C GLY A 152 -0.44 -16.10 15.31
N CYS A 153 -0.69 -16.41 16.58
CA CYS A 153 -1.98 -16.21 17.21
C CYS A 153 -1.79 -15.73 18.65
N ASP A 154 -2.86 -15.19 19.24
CA ASP A 154 -2.89 -14.94 20.67
C ASP A 154 -2.68 -16.23 21.49
N GLY A 155 -2.27 -16.08 22.75
CA GLY A 155 -2.03 -17.21 23.65
C GLY A 155 -3.30 -17.83 24.24
N THR A 156 -4.48 -17.66 23.62
CA THR A 156 -5.70 -18.25 24.16
C THR A 156 -5.70 -19.76 23.92
N SER A 157 -6.14 -20.53 24.92
CA SER A 157 -6.17 -22.01 24.87
C SER A 157 -6.91 -22.59 23.67
N VAL A 158 -7.85 -21.84 23.10
CA VAL A 158 -8.65 -22.22 21.93
C VAL A 158 -7.83 -22.15 20.64
N ASN A 159 -6.83 -21.27 20.57
CA ASN A 159 -6.05 -20.98 19.37
C ASN A 159 -4.71 -21.73 19.32
N THR A 160 -4.22 -22.20 20.48
CA THR A 160 -2.95 -22.93 20.60
C THR A 160 -3.05 -24.46 20.42
N GLY A 161 -4.26 -25.00 20.23
CA GLY A 161 -4.56 -26.43 20.22
C GLY A 161 -4.75 -27.06 18.84
#